data_AF-A0A7Y0S7N9-F1
#
_entry.id   AF-A0A7Y0S7N9-F1
#
_cell.length_a   1.000
_cell.length_b   1.000
_cell.length_c   1.000
_cell.angle_alpha   90.00
_cell.angle_beta   90.00
_cell.angle_gamma   90.00
#
_symmetry.space_group_name_H-M   'P 1'
#
loop_
_entity.id
_entity.type
_entity.pdbx_description
1 polymer ?
#
loop_
_entity_poly.entity_id
_entity_poly.type
_entity_poly.pdbx_seq_one_letter_code
_entity_poly.pdbx_strand_id
1 'polypeptide(L)' 'MAKKITMSDIAAAAGVSQSTVSLVLNGSTSVKIAEATKRKVLETAESLGYKNKKVAHA' A
#
# COMPACT_ATOMS: atom_id res chain seq x y z
N MET A 1 8.40 -6.12 21.50
CA MET A 1 8.82 -6.06 20.07
C MET A 1 7.90 -5.11 19.34
N ALA A 2 8.41 -4.15 18.56
CA ALA A 2 7.55 -3.20 17.83
C ALA A 2 6.82 -3.90 16.68
N LYS A 3 5.49 -3.76 16.60
CA LYS A 3 4.68 -4.34 15.51
C LYS A 3 5.11 -3.71 14.19
N LYS A 4 5.49 -4.55 13.21
CA LYS A 4 5.75 -4.07 11.84
C LYS A 4 4.43 -3.67 11.19
N ILE A 5 4.41 -2.52 10.53
CA ILE A 5 3.28 -2.11 9.71
C ILE A 5 3.13 -3.07 8.54
N THR A 6 1.91 -3.54 8.34
CA THR A 6 1.52 -4.43 7.25
C THR A 6 0.71 -3.68 6.19
N MET A 7 0.56 -4.28 5.01
CA MET A 7 -0.34 -3.75 3.97
C MET A 7 -1.80 -3.70 4.46
N SER A 8 -2.20 -4.58 5.38
CA SER A 8 -3.52 -4.56 5.99
C SER A 8 -3.74 -3.35 6.88
N ASP A 9 -2.72 -2.94 7.64
CA ASP A 9 -2.80 -1.72 8.46
C ASP A 9 -2.94 -0.47 7.55
N ILE A 10 -2.20 -0.43 6.43
CA ILE A 10 -2.34 0.64 5.42
C ILE A 10 -3.75 0.64 4.80
N ALA A 11 -4.26 -0.55 4.45
CA ALA A 11 -5.58 -0.69 3.84
C ALA A 11 -6.69 -0.16 4.76
N ALA A 12 -6.62 -0.51 6.05
CA ALA A 12 -7.55 -0.01 7.06
C ALA A 12 -7.47 1.51 7.21
N ALA A 13 -6.26 2.09 7.26
CA ALA A 13 -6.07 3.53 7.41
C ALA A 13 -6.46 4.33 6.15
N ALA A 14 -6.20 3.78 4.96
CA ALA A 14 -6.56 4.41 3.69
C ALA A 14 -8.05 4.19 3.30
N GLY A 15 -8.73 3.26 3.96
CA GLY A 15 -10.14 2.91 3.67
C GLY A 15 -10.29 2.18 2.34
N VAL A 16 -9.36 1.29 2.02
CA VAL A 16 -9.35 0.49 0.78
C VAL A 16 -9.08 -0.98 1.09
N SER A 17 -9.14 -1.86 0.08
CA SER A 17 -8.77 -3.26 0.24
C SER A 17 -7.25 -3.45 0.28
N GLN A 18 -6.78 -4.50 0.96
CA GLN A 18 -5.35 -4.88 0.96
C GLN A 18 -4.85 -5.22 -0.44
N SER A 19 -5.70 -5.79 -1.31
CA SER A 19 -5.40 -6.03 -2.72
C SER A 19 -5.17 -4.72 -3.47
N THR A 20 -5.97 -3.69 -3.21
CA THR A 20 -5.75 -2.33 -3.77
C THR A 20 -4.40 -1.79 -3.33
N VAL A 21 -4.06 -1.89 -2.04
CA VAL A 21 -2.75 -1.46 -1.54
C VAL A 21 -1.61 -2.21 -2.23
N SER A 22 -1.73 -3.54 -2.39
CA SER A 22 -0.73 -4.34 -3.09
C SER A 22 -0.57 -3.91 -4.55
N LEU A 23 -1.66 -3.66 -5.27
CA LEU A 23 -1.63 -3.21 -6.66
C LEU A 23 -0.95 -1.85 -6.79
N VAL A 24 -1.26 -0.91 -5.89
CA VAL A 24 -0.64 0.44 -5.87
C VAL A 24 0.84 0.35 -5.55
N LEU A 25 1.23 -0.38 -4.50
CA LEU A 25 2.62 -0.51 -4.07
C LEU A 25 3.49 -1.30 -5.05
N ASN A 26 2.90 -2.26 -5.77
CA ASN A 26 3.58 -3.04 -6.81
C ASN A 26 3.53 -2.35 -8.19
N GLY A 27 2.87 -1.20 -8.32
CA GLY A 27 2.74 -0.47 -9.58
C GLY A 27 1.97 -1.23 -10.67
N SER A 28 1.06 -2.14 -10.29
CA SER A 28 0.30 -2.93 -11.25
C SER A 28 -0.64 -2.05 -12.07
N THR A 29 -0.58 -2.20 -13.39
CA THR A 29 -1.46 -1.52 -14.36
C THR A 29 -2.67 -2.36 -14.75
N SER A 30 -2.79 -3.58 -14.21
CA SER A 30 -3.88 -4.53 -14.52
C SER A 30 -5.25 -4.00 -14.11
N VAL A 31 -5.31 -3.11 -13.12
CA VAL A 31 -6.55 -2.48 -12.64
C VAL A 31 -6.39 -0.97 -12.67
N LYS A 32 -7.37 -0.27 -13.27
CA LYS A 32 -7.44 1.19 -13.22
C LYS A 32 -7.87 1.63 -11.83
N ILE A 33 -6.90 2.02 -11.00
CA ILE A 33 -7.12 2.64 -9.69
C ILE A 33 -7.11 4.16 -9.88
N ALA A 34 -8.10 4.84 -9.30
CA ALA A 34 -8.17 6.30 -9.33
C ALA A 34 -6.90 6.91 -8.72
N GLU A 35 -6.39 7.97 -9.33
CA GLU A 35 -5.17 8.67 -8.86
C GLU A 35 -5.32 9.16 -7.42
N ALA A 36 -6.51 9.63 -7.03
CA ALA A 36 -6.81 10.01 -5.66
C ALA A 36 -6.60 8.85 -4.67
N THR A 37 -7.04 7.65 -5.03
CA THR A 37 -6.86 6.43 -4.21
C THR A 37 -5.40 6.02 -4.15
N LYS A 38 -4.67 6.08 -5.26
CA LYS A 38 -3.23 5.79 -5.29
C LYS A 38 -2.46 6.73 -4.37
N ARG A 39 -2.71 8.04 -4.50
CA ARG A 39 -2.09 9.07 -3.67
C ARG A 39 -2.38 8.82 -2.19
N LYS A 40 -3.64 8.58 -1.83
CA LYS A 40 -4.03 8.29 -0.44
C LYS A 40 -3.30 7.06 0.13
N VAL A 41 -3.18 5.98 -0.64
CA VAL A 41 -2.46 4.78 -0.21
C VAL A 41 -0.98 5.07 0.00
N LEU A 42 -0.34 5.79 -0.92
CA LEU A 42 1.07 6.15 -0.83
C LEU A 42 1.36 7.06 0.38
N GLU A 43 0.55 8.11 0.56
CA GLU A 43 0.65 9.02 1.71
C GLU A 43 0.43 8.29 3.04
N THR A 44 -0.55 7.38 3.09
CA THR A 44 -0.82 6.57 4.28
C THR A 44 0.34 5.61 4.58
N ALA A 45 0.89 4.96 3.56
CA ALA A 45 2.04 4.08 3.71
C ALA A 45 3.27 4.84 4.23
N GLU A 46 3.53 6.04 3.70
CA GLU A 46 4.62 6.91 4.15
C GLU A 46 4.41 7.39 5.60
N SER A 47 3.21 7.86 5.93
CA SER A 47 2.83 8.32 7.28
C SER A 47 2.97 7.23 8.34
N LEU A 48 2.63 5.98 7.98
CA LEU A 48 2.80 4.83 8.87
C LEU A 48 4.26 4.34 8.93
N GLY A 49 5.17 4.89 8.14
CA GLY A 49 6.56 4.43 8.07
C GLY A 49 6.68 3.03 7.47
N TYR A 50 5.76 2.66 6.58
CA TYR A 50 5.82 1.40 5.85
C TYR A 50 7.03 1.39 4.92
N LYS A 51 8.11 0.79 5.39
CA LYS A 51 9.28 0.49 4.56
C LYS A 51 8.93 -0.71 3.70
N ASN A 52 8.50 -0.45 2.47
CA ASN A 52 8.36 -1.46 1.43
C ASN A 52 9.71 -2.18 1.30
N LYS A 53 9.83 -3.36 1.90
CA LYS A 53 10.86 -4.31 1.49
C LYS A 53 10.45 -4.68 0.09
N LYS A 54 11.08 -4.08 -0.93
CA LYS A 54 10.93 -4.48 -2.32
C LYS A 54 10.96 -6.00 -2.33
N VAL A 55 9.80 -6.63 -2.50
CA VAL A 55 9.74 -8.05 -2.74
C VAL A 55 10.17 -8.15 -4.18
N ALA A 56 11.49 -8.24 -4.38
CA ALA A 56 12.04 -8.65 -5.65
C ALA A 56 11.53 -10.08 -5.86
N HIS A 57 10.43 -10.22 -6.57
CA HIS A 57 10.09 -11.51 -7.14
C HIS A 57 11.14 -11.77 -8.23
N ALA A 58 12.02 -12.73 -7.94
CA ALA A 58 12.82 -13.42 -8.94
C ALA A 58 11.91 -14.23 -9.87
#